data_AF-A0A2T4C0N6-F1
#
_entry.id   AF-A0A2T4C0N6-F1
#
_cell.length_a   1.000
_cell.length_b   1.000
_cell.length_c   1.000
_cell.angle_alpha   90.00
_cell.angle_beta   90.00
_cell.angle_gamma   90.00
#
_symmetry.space_group_name_H-M   'P 1'
#
loop_
_entity.id
_entity.type
_entity.pdbx_description
1 polymer ?
#
loop_
_entity_poly.entity_id
_entity_poly.type
_entity_poly.pdbx_seq_one_letter_code
_entity_poly.pdbx_strand_id
1 'polypeptide(L)'
;MQYWRTHGDLMAMTTYLGLHASPGADPMDCSVTSQVKRQLFAAIFTHDKVTATFTGRPAFLSRRFSSTPLPLDMSDEVLFSGGSPPAGYRDCRVDDNGWSTDGKLYVTTTLRARAMLAYVRDEILELALQGNDFGGKSALLNLKRREMQIVAGFPPCILYQPEDVRNPDLPGRDLYARLLVWLEHLQNLFLIERLLSKQQQDDDDDEAPSRLFAISLEMVTLAHLFWTHQNRLKTVEDCVEWTTTCFAAPAGGILCMELLRGNTATHDVATTRAVVVEKLGMLAAFLDWVGPGSPNYDICFRVKRVVRRVLEQALEMPVRRDLLEGAGHWNVENWEMDLNSFFSFDLLDTFDWLRPE
;
A
#
# COMPACT_ATOMS: atom_id res chain seq x y z
N MET A 1 -11.43 17.40 -11.25
CA MET A 1 -11.89 16.78 -12.52
C MET A 1 -10.75 16.55 -13.53
N GLN A 2 -9.73 17.43 -13.59
CA GLN A 2 -8.63 17.32 -14.55
C GLN A 2 -7.84 16.01 -14.44
N TYR A 3 -7.41 15.62 -13.23
CA TYR A 3 -6.68 14.35 -13.02
C TYR A 3 -7.41 13.14 -13.62
N TRP A 4 -8.70 12.98 -13.35
CA TRP A 4 -9.49 11.84 -13.83
C TRP A 4 -9.58 11.76 -15.35
N ARG A 5 -9.69 12.91 -16.02
CA ARG A 5 -9.69 12.95 -17.49
C ARG A 5 -8.33 12.52 -18.02
N THR A 6 -7.25 13.10 -17.50
CA THR A 6 -5.88 12.75 -17.91
C THR A 6 -5.53 11.29 -17.62
N HIS A 7 -5.96 10.74 -16.48
CA HIS A 7 -5.78 9.32 -16.16
C HIS A 7 -6.54 8.42 -17.13
N GLY A 8 -7.80 8.74 -17.44
CA GLY A 8 -8.58 8.02 -18.43
C GLY A 8 -7.96 8.07 -19.83
N ASP A 9 -7.50 9.25 -20.27
CA ASP A 9 -6.81 9.42 -21.55
C ASP A 9 -5.52 8.59 -21.62
N LEU A 10 -4.76 8.52 -20.51
CA LEU A 10 -3.57 7.68 -20.41
C LEU A 10 -3.90 6.19 -20.61
N MET A 11 -4.98 5.69 -20.00
CA MET A 11 -5.41 4.30 -20.18
C MET A 11 -5.86 4.02 -21.62
N ALA A 12 -6.60 4.94 -22.23
CA ALA A 12 -7.04 4.85 -23.61
C ALA A 12 -5.84 4.82 -24.58
N MET A 13 -4.83 5.68 -24.37
CA MET A 13 -3.63 5.69 -25.19
C MET A 13 -2.76 4.44 -24.99
N THR A 14 -2.65 3.96 -23.75
CA THR A 14 -1.91 2.73 -23.42
C THR A 14 -2.47 1.52 -24.15
N THR A 15 -3.80 1.42 -24.20
CA THR A 15 -4.49 0.33 -24.90
C THR A 15 -4.44 0.50 -26.42
N TYR A 16 -4.66 1.72 -26.94
CA TYR A 16 -4.54 2.05 -28.36
C TYR A 16 -3.15 1.73 -28.92
N LEU A 17 -2.08 2.07 -28.20
CA LEU A 17 -0.69 1.78 -28.59
C LEU A 17 -0.32 0.30 -28.43
N GLY A 18 -1.20 -0.54 -27.90
CA GLY A 18 -0.96 -1.96 -27.69
C GLY A 18 0.06 -2.27 -26.59
N LEU A 19 0.37 -1.33 -25.69
CA LEU A 19 1.42 -1.52 -24.66
C LEU A 19 1.11 -2.66 -23.68
N HIS A 20 -0.17 -2.99 -23.52
CA HIS A 20 -0.67 -4.05 -22.66
C HIS A 20 -0.63 -5.45 -23.30
N ALA A 21 -0.55 -5.52 -24.64
CA ALA A 21 -0.73 -6.75 -25.41
C ALA A 21 0.51 -7.07 -26.24
N SER A 22 1.38 -7.89 -25.65
CA SER A 22 2.57 -8.44 -26.32
C SER A 22 2.52 -9.99 -26.36
N PRO A 23 1.52 -10.61 -27.03
CA PRO A 23 1.38 -12.06 -27.01
C PRO A 23 2.57 -12.73 -27.70
N GLY A 24 3.14 -13.76 -27.07
CA GLY A 24 4.30 -14.49 -27.60
C GLY A 24 5.62 -13.72 -27.54
N ALA A 25 5.67 -12.56 -26.87
CA ALA A 25 6.92 -11.84 -26.68
C ALA A 25 7.88 -12.62 -25.77
N ASP A 26 9.17 -12.65 -26.14
CA ASP A 26 10.21 -13.26 -25.32
C ASP A 26 10.42 -12.44 -24.03
N PRO A 27 10.14 -12.99 -22.83
CA PRO A 27 10.35 -12.29 -21.56
C PRO A 27 11.80 -11.82 -21.36
N MET A 28 12.77 -12.45 -22.02
CA MET A 28 14.20 -12.15 -21.90
C MET A 28 14.76 -11.26 -23.01
N ASP A 29 13.91 -10.70 -23.89
CA ASP A 29 14.32 -9.73 -24.91
C ASP A 29 14.86 -8.43 -24.29
N CYS A 30 16.16 -8.18 -24.41
CA CYS A 30 16.82 -6.99 -23.87
C CYS A 30 16.81 -5.76 -24.80
N SER A 31 16.13 -5.84 -25.95
CA SER A 31 16.11 -4.71 -26.88
C SER A 31 15.51 -3.45 -26.24
N VAL A 32 16.11 -2.30 -26.57
CA VAL A 32 15.71 -0.99 -26.00
C VAL A 32 14.22 -0.74 -26.19
N THR A 33 13.71 -1.02 -27.38
CA THR A 33 12.30 -0.81 -27.71
C THR A 33 11.37 -1.68 -26.86
N SER A 34 11.66 -2.96 -26.71
CA SER A 34 10.85 -3.86 -25.87
C SER A 34 10.89 -3.44 -24.41
N GLN A 35 12.07 -3.10 -23.91
CA GLN A 35 12.26 -2.77 -22.50
C GLN A 35 11.63 -1.42 -22.13
N VAL A 36 11.76 -0.39 -22.97
CA VAL A 36 11.06 0.89 -22.76
C VAL A 36 9.54 0.71 -22.77
N LYS A 37 8.98 -0.11 -23.69
CA LYS A 37 7.53 -0.40 -23.71
C LYS A 37 7.08 -1.13 -22.44
N ARG A 38 7.85 -2.13 -21.97
CA ARG A 38 7.55 -2.87 -20.74
C ARG A 38 7.64 -2.00 -19.50
N GLN A 39 8.66 -1.15 -19.41
CA GLN A 39 8.80 -0.18 -18.32
C GLN A 39 7.62 0.79 -18.30
N LEU A 40 7.25 1.33 -19.45
CA LEU A 40 6.11 2.24 -19.56
C LEU A 40 4.81 1.54 -19.14
N PHE A 41 4.52 0.35 -19.66
CA PHE A 41 3.34 -0.40 -19.28
C PHE A 41 3.32 -0.75 -17.79
N ALA A 42 4.44 -1.22 -17.23
CA ALA A 42 4.57 -1.54 -15.82
C ALA A 42 4.30 -0.32 -14.92
N ALA A 43 4.82 0.85 -15.30
CA ALA A 43 4.60 2.09 -14.55
C ALA A 43 3.13 2.51 -14.59
N ILE A 44 2.49 2.44 -15.76
CA ILE A 44 1.08 2.79 -15.95
C ILE A 44 0.17 1.81 -15.20
N PHE A 45 0.41 0.50 -15.33
CA PHE A 45 -0.35 -0.53 -14.63
C PHE A 45 -0.23 -0.38 -13.12
N THR A 46 0.98 -0.15 -12.60
CA THR A 46 1.20 0.11 -11.17
C THR A 46 0.45 1.35 -10.71
N HIS A 47 0.54 2.46 -11.46
CA HIS A 47 -0.17 3.69 -11.12
C HIS A 47 -1.69 3.50 -11.10
N ASP A 48 -2.26 2.77 -12.07
CA ASP A 48 -3.68 2.44 -12.11
C ASP A 48 -4.14 1.71 -10.83
N LYS A 49 -3.38 0.74 -10.33
CA LYS A 49 -3.72 0.02 -9.07
C LYS A 49 -3.57 0.88 -7.83
N VAL A 50 -2.54 1.71 -7.82
CA VAL A 50 -2.29 2.66 -6.73
C VAL A 50 -3.46 3.66 -6.62
N THR A 51 -3.90 4.23 -7.74
CA THR A 51 -5.05 5.14 -7.81
C THR A 51 -6.37 4.44 -7.48
N ALA A 52 -6.60 3.24 -8.02
CA ALA A 52 -7.80 2.45 -7.73
C ALA A 52 -7.91 2.14 -6.24
N THR A 53 -6.81 1.74 -5.59
CA THR A 53 -6.77 1.46 -4.16
C THR A 53 -7.04 2.72 -3.34
N PHE A 54 -6.37 3.84 -3.66
CA PHE A 54 -6.48 5.06 -2.88
C PHE A 54 -7.87 5.69 -2.94
N THR A 55 -8.49 5.65 -4.12
CA THR A 55 -9.78 6.32 -4.36
C THR A 55 -10.97 5.40 -4.18
N GLY A 56 -10.72 4.10 -3.98
CA GLY A 56 -11.70 3.03 -4.08
C GLY A 56 -12.56 3.18 -5.34
N ARG A 57 -11.90 3.27 -6.49
CA ARG A 57 -12.55 3.19 -7.81
C ARG A 57 -12.06 1.94 -8.54
N PRO A 58 -12.82 1.41 -9.51
CA PRO A 58 -12.36 0.26 -10.26
C PRO A 58 -11.09 0.63 -11.00
N ALA A 59 -10.15 -0.31 -11.05
CA ALA A 59 -8.96 -0.16 -11.87
C ALA A 59 -9.34 -0.26 -13.35
N PHE A 60 -8.68 0.52 -14.21
CA PHE A 60 -9.01 0.55 -15.64
C PHE A 60 -8.42 -0.63 -16.40
N LEU A 61 -7.17 -0.98 -16.10
CA LEU A 61 -6.50 -2.10 -16.73
C LEU A 61 -6.79 -3.36 -15.92
N SER A 62 -6.73 -4.54 -16.53
CA SER A 62 -6.78 -5.79 -15.77
C SER A 62 -5.66 -6.69 -16.24
N ARG A 63 -5.04 -7.41 -15.31
CA ARG A 63 -4.07 -8.46 -15.61
C ARG A 63 -4.66 -9.52 -16.55
N ARG A 64 -5.99 -9.74 -16.53
CA ARG A 64 -6.68 -10.74 -17.38
C ARG A 64 -6.63 -10.41 -18.86
N PHE A 65 -6.45 -9.12 -19.20
CA PHE A 65 -6.34 -8.64 -20.57
C PHE A 65 -4.93 -8.11 -20.89
N SER A 66 -3.97 -8.33 -20.00
CA SER A 66 -2.59 -7.86 -20.17
C SER A 66 -1.66 -9.05 -20.36
N SER A 67 -0.83 -9.00 -21.41
CA SER A 67 0.13 -10.06 -21.73
C SER A 67 1.57 -9.56 -21.83
N THR A 68 1.81 -8.27 -21.59
CA THR A 68 3.15 -7.67 -21.63
C THR A 68 4.02 -8.18 -20.48
N PRO A 69 5.20 -8.77 -20.76
CA PRO A 69 6.12 -9.22 -19.72
C PRO A 69 6.62 -8.08 -18.83
N LEU A 70 7.02 -8.40 -17.60
CA LEU A 70 7.67 -7.45 -16.70
C LEU A 70 9.00 -6.94 -17.30
N PRO A 71 9.36 -5.66 -17.09
CA PRO A 71 10.62 -5.10 -17.58
C PRO A 71 11.82 -5.76 -16.89
N LEU A 72 12.87 -6.07 -17.64
CA LEU A 72 14.12 -6.59 -17.08
C LEU A 72 14.79 -5.51 -16.21
N ASP A 73 15.37 -5.95 -15.10
CA ASP A 73 16.10 -5.10 -14.18
C ASP A 73 17.50 -4.78 -14.71
N MET A 74 17.56 -3.83 -15.62
CA MET A 74 18.80 -3.40 -16.28
C MET A 74 19.11 -1.95 -15.92
N SER A 75 20.40 -1.59 -15.90
CA SER A 75 20.81 -0.20 -15.79
C SER A 75 20.56 0.56 -17.09
N ASP A 76 20.36 1.88 -17.00
CA ASP A 76 20.23 2.74 -18.18
C ASP A 76 21.47 2.66 -19.08
N GLU A 77 22.66 2.50 -18.50
CA GLU A 77 23.90 2.32 -19.25
C GLU A 77 23.88 1.06 -20.11
N VAL A 78 23.41 -0.07 -19.57
CA VAL A 78 23.27 -1.33 -20.32
C VAL A 78 22.17 -1.19 -21.35
N LEU A 79 21.02 -0.63 -20.98
CA LEU A 79 19.88 -0.44 -21.86
C LEU A 79 20.20 0.45 -23.06
N PHE A 80 20.96 1.53 -22.87
CA PHE A 80 21.33 2.48 -23.92
C PHE A 80 22.74 2.28 -24.47
N SER A 81 23.41 1.17 -24.12
CA SER A 81 24.72 0.86 -24.69
C SER A 81 24.58 0.66 -26.20
N GLY A 82 25.03 1.64 -26.98
CA GLY A 82 24.93 1.66 -28.45
C GLY A 82 25.83 0.65 -29.18
N GLY A 83 26.23 -0.43 -28.50
CA GLY A 83 26.96 -1.56 -29.08
C GLY A 83 26.04 -2.51 -29.83
N SER A 84 26.63 -3.52 -30.47
CA SER A 84 25.89 -4.62 -31.10
C SER A 84 24.81 -5.15 -30.15
N PRO A 85 23.58 -5.44 -30.65
CA PRO A 85 22.51 -5.94 -29.80
C PRO A 85 23.03 -7.15 -29.01
N PRO A 86 22.71 -7.25 -27.69
CA PRO A 86 23.07 -8.40 -26.87
C PRO A 86 22.79 -9.70 -27.63
N ALA A 87 23.78 -10.60 -27.73
CA ALA A 87 23.60 -11.85 -28.45
C ALA A 87 22.65 -12.79 -27.67
N GLY A 88 22.47 -12.54 -26.37
CA GLY A 88 21.43 -13.12 -25.54
C GLY A 88 21.29 -12.40 -24.18
N TYR A 89 20.33 -12.84 -23.37
CA TYR A 89 19.99 -12.21 -22.08
C TYR A 89 21.14 -12.17 -21.06
N ARG A 90 22.10 -13.09 -21.17
CA ARG A 90 23.29 -13.15 -20.32
C ARG A 90 24.20 -11.93 -20.48
N ASP A 91 24.21 -11.33 -21.67
CA ASP A 91 24.97 -10.10 -21.94
C ASP A 91 24.31 -8.87 -21.30
N CYS A 92 23.04 -8.99 -20.91
CA CYS A 92 22.25 -7.93 -20.28
C CYS A 92 22.41 -7.88 -18.76
N ARG A 93 23.24 -8.77 -18.18
CA ARG A 93 23.55 -8.83 -16.75
C ARG A 93 22.31 -9.05 -15.88
N VAL A 94 21.38 -9.87 -16.37
CA VAL A 94 20.19 -10.29 -15.63
C VAL A 94 20.17 -11.80 -15.43
N ASP A 95 19.55 -12.23 -14.33
CA ASP A 95 19.31 -13.64 -14.03
C ASP A 95 18.12 -14.23 -14.80
N ASP A 96 17.85 -15.52 -14.60
CA ASP A 96 16.73 -16.22 -15.25
C ASP A 96 15.34 -15.75 -14.77
N ASN A 97 15.27 -14.91 -13.73
CA ASN A 97 14.06 -14.23 -13.27
C ASN A 97 14.00 -12.77 -13.73
N GLY A 98 14.97 -12.31 -14.52
CA GLY A 98 15.05 -10.95 -15.05
C GLY A 98 15.49 -9.89 -14.03
N TRP A 99 16.11 -10.29 -12.91
CA TRP A 99 16.73 -9.40 -11.93
C TRP A 99 18.19 -9.10 -12.27
N SER A 100 18.68 -7.92 -11.89
CA SER A 100 20.09 -7.55 -12.10
C SER A 100 21.03 -8.44 -11.31
N THR A 101 22.12 -8.89 -11.95
CA THR A 101 23.22 -9.59 -11.29
C THR A 101 24.22 -8.65 -10.60
N ASP A 102 24.05 -7.33 -10.74
CA ASP A 102 25.01 -6.33 -10.25
C ASP A 102 24.86 -6.01 -8.76
N GLY A 103 23.78 -6.48 -8.13
CA GLY A 103 23.48 -6.22 -6.72
C GLY A 103 23.18 -4.76 -6.40
N LYS A 104 22.94 -3.92 -7.42
CA LYS A 104 22.61 -2.50 -7.29
C LYS A 104 21.10 -2.27 -7.37
N LEU A 105 20.64 -1.16 -6.80
CA LEU A 105 19.25 -0.73 -6.90
C LEU A 105 19.09 0.27 -8.06
N TYR A 106 18.45 -0.17 -9.14
CA TYR A 106 18.10 0.66 -10.28
C TYR A 106 16.65 1.17 -10.19
N VAL A 107 16.31 2.15 -11.04
CA VAL A 107 14.89 2.58 -11.21
C VAL A 107 14.04 1.37 -11.62
N THR A 108 14.57 0.58 -12.55
CA THR A 108 13.98 -0.65 -13.09
C THR A 108 13.81 -1.73 -12.02
N THR A 109 14.76 -1.90 -11.09
CA THR A 109 14.61 -2.80 -9.93
C THR A 109 13.35 -2.45 -9.13
N THR A 110 13.20 -1.16 -8.80
CA THR A 110 12.06 -0.66 -8.02
C THR A 110 10.77 -0.82 -8.81
N LEU A 111 10.77 -0.43 -10.09
CA LEU A 111 9.60 -0.53 -10.96
C LEU A 111 9.14 -1.99 -11.14
N ARG A 112 10.08 -2.92 -11.35
CA ARG A 112 9.78 -4.35 -11.52
C ARG A 112 9.15 -4.91 -10.24
N ALA A 113 9.72 -4.62 -9.07
CA ALA A 113 9.19 -5.05 -7.78
C ALA A 113 7.75 -4.53 -7.58
N ARG A 114 7.54 -3.21 -7.76
CA ARG A 114 6.22 -2.59 -7.61
C ARG A 114 5.20 -3.13 -8.61
N ALA A 115 5.60 -3.40 -9.84
CA ALA A 115 4.72 -4.02 -10.83
C ALA A 115 4.28 -5.43 -10.40
N MET A 116 5.18 -6.25 -9.87
CA MET A 116 4.84 -7.58 -9.32
C MET A 116 3.80 -7.47 -8.19
N LEU A 117 3.98 -6.52 -7.26
CA LEU A 117 3.02 -6.24 -6.20
C LEU A 117 1.69 -5.71 -6.75
N ALA A 118 1.72 -4.91 -7.81
CA ALA A 118 0.52 -4.38 -8.47
C ALA A 118 -0.31 -5.48 -9.14
N TYR A 119 0.31 -6.55 -9.66
CA TYR A 119 -0.43 -7.71 -10.18
C TYR A 119 -1.20 -8.43 -9.07
N VAL A 120 -0.63 -8.54 -7.87
CA VAL A 120 -1.35 -9.05 -6.69
C VAL A 120 -2.46 -8.08 -6.29
N ARG A 121 -2.18 -6.77 -6.26
CA ARG A 121 -3.17 -5.73 -5.98
C ARG A 121 -4.37 -5.80 -6.92
N ASP A 122 -4.15 -6.03 -8.21
CA ASP A 122 -5.22 -6.18 -9.20
C ASP A 122 -6.16 -7.32 -8.86
N GLU A 123 -5.63 -8.48 -8.46
CA GLU A 123 -6.43 -9.64 -8.05
C GLU A 123 -7.14 -9.40 -6.70
N ILE A 124 -6.52 -8.68 -5.76
CA ILE A 124 -7.20 -8.23 -4.52
C ILE A 124 -8.41 -7.36 -4.87
N LEU A 125 -8.24 -6.36 -5.74
CA LEU A 125 -9.31 -5.46 -6.16
C LEU A 125 -10.41 -6.22 -6.92
N GLU A 126 -10.05 -7.19 -7.74
CA GLU A 126 -10.99 -8.07 -8.45
C GLU A 126 -11.85 -8.87 -7.46
N LEU A 127 -11.23 -9.54 -6.48
CA LEU A 127 -11.95 -10.32 -5.46
C LEU A 127 -12.82 -9.44 -4.57
N ALA A 128 -12.33 -8.26 -4.23
CA ALA A 128 -13.11 -7.29 -3.48
C ALA A 128 -14.41 -6.95 -4.25
N LEU A 129 -14.29 -6.55 -5.52
CA LEU A 129 -15.43 -6.08 -6.32
C LEU A 129 -16.43 -7.17 -6.70
N GLN A 130 -16.02 -8.44 -6.77
CA GLN A 130 -16.88 -9.56 -7.16
C GLN A 130 -17.71 -10.15 -6.00
N GLY A 131 -17.55 -9.65 -4.77
CA GLY A 131 -18.27 -10.17 -3.61
C GLY A 131 -17.89 -11.61 -3.24
N ASN A 132 -18.73 -12.28 -2.44
CA ASN A 132 -18.47 -13.65 -1.95
C ASN A 132 -18.50 -14.74 -3.05
N ASP A 133 -18.85 -14.40 -4.28
CA ASP A 133 -19.08 -15.36 -5.36
C ASP A 133 -17.77 -15.91 -5.99
N PHE A 134 -16.61 -15.31 -5.72
CA PHE A 134 -15.34 -15.73 -6.33
C PHE A 134 -14.32 -16.28 -5.32
N GLY A 135 -14.25 -17.61 -5.18
CA GLY A 135 -13.17 -18.35 -4.51
C GLY A 135 -13.08 -18.24 -2.98
N GLY A 136 -13.80 -17.29 -2.37
CA GLY A 136 -13.95 -17.12 -0.92
C GLY A 136 -12.63 -17.02 -0.15
N LYS A 137 -12.65 -17.47 1.11
CA LYS A 137 -11.49 -17.48 2.03
C LYS A 137 -10.25 -18.15 1.43
N SER A 138 -10.45 -19.20 0.63
CA SER A 138 -9.36 -19.97 0.02
C SER A 138 -8.57 -19.17 -1.02
N ALA A 139 -9.25 -18.33 -1.81
CA ALA A 139 -8.61 -17.45 -2.80
C ALA A 139 -7.73 -16.39 -2.10
N LEU A 140 -8.24 -15.80 -1.03
CA LEU A 140 -7.52 -14.80 -0.23
C LEU A 140 -6.27 -15.39 0.45
N LEU A 141 -6.37 -16.60 1.01
CA LEU A 141 -5.21 -17.30 1.58
C LEU A 141 -4.16 -17.65 0.51
N ASN A 142 -4.60 -18.04 -0.68
CA ASN A 142 -3.69 -18.29 -1.80
C ASN A 142 -3.01 -17.01 -2.29
N LEU A 143 -3.73 -15.88 -2.33
CA LEU A 143 -3.15 -14.57 -2.63
C LEU A 143 -2.10 -14.16 -1.59
N LYS A 144 -2.41 -14.29 -0.30
CA LYS A 144 -1.47 -14.02 0.78
C LYS A 144 -0.17 -14.82 0.64
N ARG A 145 -0.29 -16.12 0.33
CA ARG A 145 0.88 -16.98 0.12
C ARG A 145 1.71 -16.51 -1.08
N ARG A 146 1.05 -16.15 -2.18
CA ARG A 146 1.71 -15.68 -3.41
C ARG A 146 2.44 -14.36 -3.21
N GLU A 147 1.81 -13.42 -2.51
CA GLU A 147 2.41 -12.15 -2.10
C GLU A 147 3.71 -12.37 -1.32
N MET A 148 3.68 -13.24 -0.31
CA MET A 148 4.88 -13.58 0.48
C MET A 148 5.97 -14.25 -0.36
N GLN A 149 5.60 -15.15 -1.28
CA GLN A 149 6.54 -15.80 -2.19
C GLN A 149 7.20 -14.82 -3.17
N ILE A 150 6.43 -13.84 -3.69
CA ILE A 150 6.95 -12.79 -4.56
C ILE A 150 8.02 -11.98 -3.83
N VAL A 151 7.73 -11.50 -2.62
CA VAL A 151 8.67 -10.70 -1.84
C VAL A 151 9.89 -11.51 -1.40
N ALA A 152 9.72 -12.78 -1.04
CA ALA A 152 10.84 -13.67 -0.73
C ALA A 152 11.77 -13.91 -1.94
N GLY A 153 11.28 -13.72 -3.17
CA GLY A 153 12.05 -13.79 -4.40
C GLY A 153 12.70 -12.48 -4.84
N PHE A 154 12.53 -11.38 -4.08
CA PHE A 154 13.17 -10.11 -4.41
C PHE A 154 14.68 -10.10 -4.12
N PRO A 155 15.47 -9.36 -4.89
CA PRO A 155 16.90 -9.24 -4.65
C PRO A 155 17.16 -8.49 -3.32
N PRO A 156 18.23 -8.83 -2.57
CA PRO A 156 18.53 -8.18 -1.29
C PRO A 156 18.66 -6.65 -1.37
N CYS A 157 19.02 -6.11 -2.53
CA CYS A 157 19.21 -4.67 -2.71
C CYS A 157 17.92 -3.84 -2.56
N ILE A 158 16.74 -4.42 -2.78
CA ILE A 158 15.43 -3.73 -2.70
C ILE A 158 14.66 -4.04 -1.40
N LEU A 159 15.13 -5.01 -0.60
CA LEU A 159 14.51 -5.36 0.67
C LEU A 159 14.83 -4.30 1.74
N TYR A 160 13.79 -3.80 2.40
CA TYR A 160 13.92 -2.88 3.52
C TYR A 160 14.43 -3.61 4.77
N GLN A 161 15.36 -2.99 5.48
CA GLN A 161 15.77 -3.39 6.84
C GLN A 161 15.64 -2.20 7.80
N PRO A 162 15.22 -2.38 9.06
CA PRO A 162 15.09 -1.30 10.03
C PRO A 162 16.37 -0.46 10.19
N GLU A 163 17.55 -1.07 10.06
CA GLU A 163 18.86 -0.45 10.16
C GLU A 163 19.15 0.54 9.02
N ASP A 164 18.48 0.41 7.87
CA ASP A 164 18.66 1.28 6.70
C ASP A 164 18.35 2.75 7.04
N VAL A 165 17.40 2.97 7.94
CA VAL A 165 17.01 4.31 8.43
C VAL A 165 18.14 4.97 9.22
N ARG A 166 19.07 4.20 9.79
CA ARG A 166 20.21 4.73 10.54
C ARG A 166 21.51 4.72 9.75
N ASN A 167 21.54 4.10 8.58
CA ASN A 167 22.73 3.98 7.74
C ASN A 167 22.99 5.28 6.94
N PRO A 168 24.02 6.09 7.27
CA PRO A 168 24.31 7.33 6.55
C PRO A 168 24.83 7.10 5.13
N ASP A 169 25.40 5.92 4.84
CA ASP A 169 25.99 5.58 3.55
C ASP A 169 24.94 5.15 2.52
N LEU A 170 23.73 4.81 2.97
CA LEU A 170 22.63 4.44 2.08
C LEU A 170 22.03 5.70 1.43
N PRO A 171 22.05 5.81 0.08
CA PRO A 171 21.46 6.95 -0.62
C PRO A 171 19.97 7.11 -0.29
N GLY A 172 19.52 8.36 -0.10
CA GLY A 172 18.13 8.65 0.25
C GLY A 172 17.10 8.11 -0.76
N ARG A 173 17.46 8.11 -2.05
CA ARG A 173 16.64 7.52 -3.13
C ARG A 173 16.46 6.02 -2.96
N ASP A 174 17.50 5.31 -2.54
CA ASP A 174 17.48 3.86 -2.38
C ASP A 174 16.69 3.49 -1.13
N LEU A 175 16.87 4.25 -0.04
CA LEU A 175 16.03 4.13 1.16
C LEU A 175 14.54 4.37 0.82
N TYR A 176 14.24 5.41 0.04
CA TYR A 176 12.87 5.70 -0.40
C TYR A 176 12.28 4.52 -1.19
N ALA A 177 13.03 3.96 -2.13
CA ALA A 177 12.59 2.82 -2.93
C ALA A 177 12.30 1.58 -2.08
N ARG A 178 13.21 1.24 -1.14
CA ARG A 178 13.02 0.12 -0.21
C ARG A 178 11.78 0.30 0.67
N LEU A 179 11.64 1.49 1.27
CA LEU A 179 10.47 1.82 2.10
C LEU A 179 9.17 1.73 1.31
N LEU A 180 9.14 2.26 0.08
CA LEU A 180 7.94 2.27 -0.75
C LEU A 180 7.53 0.85 -1.17
N VAL A 181 8.48 0.02 -1.61
CA VAL A 181 8.20 -1.38 -1.98
C VAL A 181 7.68 -2.16 -0.77
N TRP A 182 8.29 -1.96 0.41
CA TRP A 182 7.83 -2.63 1.63
C TRP A 182 6.45 -2.15 2.09
N LEU A 183 6.15 -0.85 1.97
CA LEU A 183 4.81 -0.33 2.26
C LEU A 183 3.75 -0.88 1.29
N GLU A 184 4.07 -1.04 0.01
CA GLU A 184 3.13 -1.64 -0.97
C GLU A 184 2.86 -3.12 -0.67
N HIS A 185 3.89 -3.84 -0.23
CA HIS A 185 3.77 -5.22 0.27
C HIS A 185 2.84 -5.29 1.49
N LEU A 186 3.12 -4.48 2.52
CA LEU A 186 2.29 -4.42 3.72
C LEU A 186 0.86 -4.01 3.39
N GLN A 187 0.66 -3.11 2.43
CA GLN A 187 -0.67 -2.72 1.98
C GLN A 187 -1.40 -3.88 1.29
N ASN A 188 -0.72 -4.70 0.47
CA ASN A 188 -1.34 -5.92 -0.07
C ASN A 188 -1.80 -6.85 1.05
N LEU A 189 -0.93 -7.11 2.03
CA LEU A 189 -1.27 -7.95 3.18
C LEU A 189 -2.42 -7.35 4.02
N PHE A 190 -2.41 -6.05 4.27
CA PHE A 190 -3.46 -5.34 4.98
C PHE A 190 -4.83 -5.53 4.31
N LEU A 191 -4.91 -5.33 2.99
CA LEU A 191 -6.16 -5.49 2.24
C LEU A 191 -6.64 -6.95 2.28
N ILE A 192 -5.73 -7.92 2.17
CA ILE A 192 -6.07 -9.35 2.25
C ILE A 192 -6.56 -9.74 3.64
N GLU A 193 -5.82 -9.40 4.70
CA GLU A 193 -6.24 -9.70 6.08
C GLU A 193 -7.60 -9.09 6.38
N ARG A 194 -7.84 -7.88 5.88
CA ARG A 194 -9.12 -7.22 6.08
C ARG A 194 -10.28 -7.94 5.37
N LEU A 195 -10.07 -8.41 4.14
CA LEU A 195 -11.07 -9.24 3.44
C LEU A 195 -11.33 -10.55 4.20
N LEU A 196 -10.29 -11.16 4.75
CA LEU A 196 -10.41 -12.37 5.57
C LEU A 196 -11.20 -12.10 6.86
N SER A 197 -10.94 -10.98 7.55
CA SER A 197 -11.68 -10.60 8.77
C SER A 197 -13.17 -10.38 8.51
N LYS A 198 -13.54 -9.80 7.36
CA LYS A 198 -14.95 -9.65 6.97
C LYS A 198 -15.67 -10.99 6.77
N GLN A 199 -14.97 -11.99 6.24
CA GLN A 199 -15.54 -13.34 6.06
C GLN A 199 -15.61 -14.13 7.38
N GLN A 200 -14.80 -13.79 8.37
CA GLN A 200 -14.81 -14.42 9.70
C GLN A 200 -15.84 -13.81 10.65
N GLN A 201 -16.42 -12.66 10.35
CA GLN A 201 -17.56 -12.16 11.15
C GLN A 201 -18.78 -13.11 11.11
N ASP A 202 -18.79 -14.08 10.19
CA ASP A 202 -19.77 -15.17 10.12
C ASP A 202 -19.32 -16.49 10.82
N ASP A 203 -18.05 -16.61 11.24
CA ASP A 203 -17.45 -17.82 11.84
C ASP A 203 -16.57 -17.47 13.08
N ASP A 204 -17.01 -17.87 14.30
CA ASP A 204 -16.41 -17.65 15.64
C ASP A 204 -14.94 -18.17 15.80
N ASP A 205 -13.94 -17.58 15.14
CA ASP A 205 -12.51 -17.91 15.35
C ASP A 205 -11.64 -16.66 15.66
N ASP A 206 -11.15 -16.59 16.90
CA ASP A 206 -10.43 -15.50 17.58
C ASP A 206 -9.01 -15.13 17.05
N GLU A 207 -8.53 -15.70 15.93
CA GLU A 207 -7.11 -15.59 15.53
C GLU A 207 -6.77 -14.41 14.58
N ALA A 208 -7.77 -13.77 13.97
CA ALA A 208 -7.59 -12.71 12.97
C ALA A 208 -7.15 -11.32 13.47
N PRO A 209 -7.62 -10.79 14.62
CA PRO A 209 -7.40 -9.39 14.99
C PRO A 209 -5.93 -9.04 15.27
N SER A 210 -5.12 -10.03 15.68
CA SER A 210 -3.70 -9.84 16.01
C SER A 210 -2.83 -9.49 14.79
N ARG A 211 -3.08 -10.11 13.62
CA ARG A 211 -2.23 -9.91 12.43
C ARG A 211 -2.51 -8.58 11.74
N LEU A 212 -3.79 -8.23 11.58
CA LEU A 212 -4.19 -6.95 10.99
C LEU A 212 -3.68 -5.77 11.83
N PHE A 213 -3.71 -5.90 13.16
CA PHE A 213 -3.10 -4.91 14.06
C PHE A 213 -1.59 -4.76 13.83
N ALA A 214 -0.84 -5.86 13.80
CA ALA A 214 0.62 -5.82 13.61
C ALA A 214 1.01 -5.15 12.27
N ILE A 215 0.35 -5.55 11.18
CA ILE A 215 0.56 -4.94 9.86
C ILE A 215 0.23 -3.45 9.89
N SER A 216 -0.90 -3.07 10.53
CA SER A 216 -1.31 -1.68 10.62
C SER A 216 -0.30 -0.82 11.40
N LEU A 217 0.21 -1.34 12.52
CA LEU A 217 1.20 -0.65 13.32
C LEU A 217 2.50 -0.44 12.53
N GLU A 218 2.93 -1.45 11.78
CA GLU A 218 4.12 -1.36 10.93
C GLU A 218 3.93 -0.35 9.79
N MET A 219 2.79 -0.41 9.07
CA MET A 219 2.45 0.53 8.00
C MET A 219 2.47 1.98 8.48
N VAL A 220 1.82 2.28 9.60
CA VAL A 220 1.82 3.64 10.18
C VAL A 220 3.24 4.07 10.55
N THR A 221 4.02 3.17 11.17
CA THR A 221 5.40 3.45 11.59
C THR A 221 6.29 3.79 10.40
N LEU A 222 6.22 3.01 9.31
CA LEU A 222 7.04 3.22 8.12
C LEU A 222 6.56 4.41 7.30
N ALA A 223 5.25 4.64 7.18
CA ALA A 223 4.72 5.79 6.48
C ALA A 223 5.18 7.11 7.13
N HIS A 224 5.30 7.17 8.47
CA HIS A 224 5.86 8.34 9.16
C HIS A 224 7.32 8.64 8.80
N LEU A 225 8.10 7.66 8.32
CA LEU A 225 9.48 7.89 7.91
C LEU A 225 9.56 8.83 6.70
N PHE A 226 8.57 8.81 5.82
CA PHE A 226 8.52 9.70 4.65
C PHE A 226 8.43 11.16 5.05
N TRP A 227 7.72 11.46 6.14
CA TRP A 227 7.61 12.80 6.67
C TRP A 227 8.82 13.16 7.57
N THR A 228 9.11 12.32 8.56
CA THR A 228 10.17 12.61 9.56
C THR A 228 11.57 12.64 8.95
N HIS A 229 11.79 11.95 7.84
CA HIS A 229 13.08 11.91 7.12
C HIS A 229 13.00 12.52 5.71
N GLN A 230 12.00 13.36 5.43
CA GLN A 230 11.76 13.96 4.10
C GLN A 230 13.02 14.59 3.47
N ASN A 231 13.84 15.28 4.27
CA ASN A 231 15.09 15.92 3.82
C ASN A 231 16.12 14.89 3.32
N ARG A 232 16.20 13.73 3.99
CA ARG A 232 17.10 12.65 3.59
C ARG A 232 16.57 11.94 2.35
N LEU A 233 15.28 11.66 2.32
CA LEU A 233 14.62 10.96 1.22
C LEU A 233 14.54 11.81 -0.06
N LYS A 234 14.74 13.14 0.05
CA LYS A 234 14.61 14.12 -1.04
C LYS A 234 13.25 14.00 -1.76
N THR A 235 12.20 13.73 -0.99
CA THR A 235 10.83 13.59 -1.48
C THR A 235 10.21 14.95 -1.76
N VAL A 236 9.46 15.05 -2.85
CA VAL A 236 8.55 16.19 -3.07
C VAL A 236 7.47 16.15 -1.99
N GLU A 237 7.01 17.31 -1.52
CA GLU A 237 5.98 17.44 -0.48
C GLU A 237 4.73 16.61 -0.81
N ASP A 238 4.25 16.69 -2.05
CA ASP A 238 3.10 15.90 -2.55
C ASP A 238 3.29 14.39 -2.40
N CYS A 239 4.53 13.88 -2.51
CA CYS A 239 4.82 12.46 -2.32
C CYS A 239 4.65 12.04 -0.85
N VAL A 240 4.92 12.94 0.10
CA VAL A 240 4.77 12.69 1.53
C VAL A 240 3.28 12.65 1.90
N GLU A 241 2.50 13.61 1.41
CA GLU A 241 1.03 13.63 1.55
C GLU A 241 0.38 12.36 1.03
N TRP A 242 0.75 11.98 -0.19
CA TRP A 242 0.28 10.74 -0.81
C TRP A 242 0.60 9.53 0.07
N THR A 243 1.86 9.37 0.47
CA THR A 243 2.31 8.19 1.22
C THR A 243 1.60 8.07 2.56
N THR A 244 1.53 9.16 3.34
CA THR A 244 0.86 9.09 4.64
C THR A 244 -0.66 8.86 4.49
N THR A 245 -1.31 9.48 3.51
CA THR A 245 -2.75 9.30 3.31
C THR A 245 -3.09 7.90 2.77
N CYS A 246 -2.26 7.33 1.90
CA CYS A 246 -2.49 5.99 1.32
C CYS A 246 -2.24 4.84 2.28
N PHE A 247 -1.25 4.99 3.17
CA PHE A 247 -0.80 3.89 4.02
C PHE A 247 -1.15 4.14 5.48
N ALA A 248 -0.81 5.30 6.04
CA ALA A 248 -0.98 5.57 7.47
C ALA A 248 -2.42 5.88 7.85
N ALA A 249 -3.19 6.60 7.03
CA ALA A 249 -4.59 6.89 7.35
C ALA A 249 -5.45 5.62 7.48
N PRO A 250 -5.43 4.67 6.53
CA PRO A 250 -6.20 3.45 6.68
C PRO A 250 -5.66 2.53 7.78
N ALA A 251 -4.34 2.36 7.90
CA ALA A 251 -3.80 1.56 9.00
C ALA A 251 -4.06 2.21 10.37
N GLY A 252 -4.02 3.55 10.43
CA GLY A 252 -4.23 4.34 11.63
C GLY A 252 -5.61 4.14 12.24
N GLY A 253 -6.67 4.08 11.44
CA GLY A 253 -7.97 3.83 12.08
C GLY A 253 -8.20 2.38 12.52
N ILE A 254 -7.48 1.36 12.01
CA ILE A 254 -7.42 0.05 12.70
C ILE A 254 -6.82 0.24 14.10
N LEU A 255 -5.74 1.02 14.22
CA LEU A 255 -5.17 1.34 15.53
C LEU A 255 -6.13 2.15 16.43
N CYS A 256 -6.93 3.05 15.85
CA CYS A 256 -7.98 3.77 16.57
C CYS A 256 -9.02 2.81 17.15
N MET A 257 -9.47 1.84 16.35
CA MET A 257 -10.45 0.83 16.76
C MET A 257 -9.92 -0.02 17.93
N GLU A 258 -8.70 -0.53 17.80
CA GLU A 258 -8.05 -1.30 18.85
C GLU A 258 -7.83 -0.46 20.13
N LEU A 259 -7.52 0.83 19.98
CA LEU A 259 -7.35 1.75 21.11
C LEU A 259 -8.67 1.98 21.87
N LEU A 260 -9.80 2.01 21.16
CA LEU A 260 -11.15 2.17 21.73
C LEU A 260 -11.67 0.88 22.38
N ARG A 261 -11.45 -0.28 21.76
CA ARG A 261 -11.84 -1.61 22.30
C ARG A 261 -11.23 -1.88 23.67
N GLY A 262 -10.06 -1.30 23.95
CA GLY A 262 -9.54 -1.19 25.31
C GLY A 262 -9.31 -2.54 25.98
N ASN A 263 -8.58 -3.45 25.31
CA ASN A 263 -8.22 -4.77 25.84
C ASN A 263 -7.72 -4.66 27.29
N THR A 264 -8.36 -5.43 28.17
CA THR A 264 -8.26 -5.32 29.62
C THR A 264 -6.99 -5.98 30.15
N ALA A 265 -6.23 -5.20 30.92
CA ALA A 265 -5.38 -5.62 32.04
C ALA A 265 -4.29 -6.70 31.79
N THR A 266 -3.26 -6.38 30.99
CA THR A 266 -1.92 -6.96 31.17
C THR A 266 -0.83 -5.89 30.96
N HIS A 267 0.36 -6.07 31.54
CA HIS A 267 1.47 -5.11 31.44
C HIS A 267 1.96 -4.90 30.00
N ASP A 268 1.83 -5.91 29.13
CA ASP A 268 2.21 -5.83 27.71
C ASP A 268 1.31 -4.84 26.94
N VAL A 269 0.01 -4.84 27.28
CA VAL A 269 -1.00 -3.95 26.68
C VAL A 269 -0.74 -2.47 26.98
N ALA A 270 -0.17 -2.13 28.14
CA ALA A 270 0.15 -0.74 28.46
C ALA A 270 1.25 -0.18 27.55
N THR A 271 2.27 -0.99 27.27
CA THR A 271 3.34 -0.65 26.31
C THR A 271 2.79 -0.53 24.90
N THR A 272 1.98 -1.50 24.46
CA THR A 272 1.33 -1.46 23.15
C THR A 272 0.42 -0.24 23.00
N ARG A 273 -0.36 0.10 24.02
CA ARG A 273 -1.21 1.30 24.05
C ARG A 273 -0.41 2.58 23.92
N ALA A 274 0.70 2.71 24.64
CA ALA A 274 1.56 3.89 24.56
C ALA A 274 2.13 4.07 23.15
N VAL A 275 2.60 2.98 22.53
CA VAL A 275 3.09 3.00 21.14
C VAL A 275 1.98 3.40 20.17
N VAL A 276 0.77 2.85 20.30
CA VAL A 276 -0.37 3.22 19.46
C VAL A 276 -0.73 4.70 19.61
N VAL A 277 -0.80 5.20 20.84
CA VAL A 277 -1.06 6.63 21.11
C VAL A 277 0.02 7.52 20.50
N GLU A 278 1.30 7.14 20.64
CA GLU A 278 2.41 7.86 20.00
C GLU A 278 2.24 7.90 18.48
N LYS A 279 2.00 6.76 17.84
CA LYS A 279 1.87 6.67 16.38
C LYS A 279 0.64 7.44 15.88
N LEU A 280 -0.50 7.32 16.54
CA LEU A 280 -1.69 8.11 16.19
C LEU A 280 -1.48 9.61 16.43
N GLY A 281 -0.74 10.00 17.47
CA GLY A 281 -0.36 11.39 17.72
C GLY A 281 0.52 11.95 16.59
N MET A 282 1.52 11.18 16.15
CA MET A 282 2.34 11.52 14.99
C MET A 282 1.51 11.66 13.71
N LEU A 283 0.55 10.76 13.49
CA LEU A 283 -0.37 10.83 12.35
C LEU A 283 -1.22 12.10 12.41
N ALA A 284 -1.79 12.43 13.57
CA ALA A 284 -2.56 13.66 13.76
C ALA A 284 -1.72 14.92 13.49
N ALA A 285 -0.46 14.94 13.94
CA ALA A 285 0.47 16.04 13.68
C ALA A 285 0.82 16.17 12.19
N PHE A 286 1.06 15.05 11.51
CA PHE A 286 1.25 15.04 10.06
C PHE A 286 0.05 15.63 9.33
N LEU A 287 -1.16 15.18 9.66
CA LEU A 287 -2.38 15.65 8.99
C LEU A 287 -2.68 17.13 9.28
N ASP A 288 -2.11 17.70 10.35
CA ASP A 288 -2.17 19.13 10.65
C ASP A 288 -1.15 19.94 9.85
N TRP A 289 0.00 19.33 9.50
CA TRP A 289 1.03 19.93 8.65
C TRP A 289 0.56 20.14 7.21
N VAL A 290 -0.40 19.32 6.72
CA VAL A 290 -1.00 19.47 5.38
C VAL A 290 -1.82 20.76 5.29
N GLY A 291 -1.35 21.71 4.49
CA GLY A 291 -1.96 23.04 4.34
C GLY A 291 -3.23 23.05 3.48
N PRO A 292 -4.09 24.09 3.59
CA PRO A 292 -5.33 24.24 2.81
C PRO A 292 -5.16 24.27 1.29
N GLY A 293 -3.95 24.55 0.80
CA GLY A 293 -3.64 24.54 -0.63
C GLY A 293 -3.34 23.16 -1.20
N SER A 294 -3.20 22.12 -0.36
CA SER A 294 -2.92 20.76 -0.80
C SER A 294 -4.12 20.11 -1.49
N PRO A 295 -3.91 19.31 -2.55
CA PRO A 295 -4.96 18.51 -3.19
C PRO A 295 -5.71 17.57 -2.23
N ASN A 296 -5.05 17.11 -1.16
CA ASN A 296 -5.61 16.14 -0.21
C ASN A 296 -6.07 16.78 1.10
N TYR A 297 -6.09 18.12 1.20
CA TYR A 297 -6.41 18.83 2.44
C TYR A 297 -7.72 18.37 3.10
N ASP A 298 -8.79 18.25 2.32
CA ASP A 298 -10.11 17.87 2.86
C ASP A 298 -10.10 16.48 3.49
N ILE A 299 -9.43 15.52 2.85
CA ILE A 299 -9.27 14.16 3.36
C ILE A 299 -8.42 14.20 4.64
N CYS A 300 -7.27 14.87 4.59
CA CYS A 300 -6.38 14.99 5.75
C CYS A 300 -7.08 15.64 6.95
N PHE A 301 -7.83 16.72 6.73
CA PHE A 301 -8.59 17.42 7.75
C PHE A 301 -9.64 16.51 8.42
N ARG A 302 -10.37 15.74 7.61
CA ARG A 302 -11.37 14.78 8.09
C ARG A 302 -10.70 13.70 8.95
N VAL A 303 -9.70 13.01 8.41
CA VAL A 303 -8.94 11.96 9.11
C VAL A 303 -8.36 12.50 10.43
N LYS A 304 -7.77 13.70 10.41
CA LYS A 304 -7.24 14.37 11.61
C LYS A 304 -8.29 14.51 12.70
N ARG A 305 -9.49 14.98 12.35
CA ARG A 305 -10.57 15.23 13.31
C ARG A 305 -10.95 13.95 14.05
N VAL A 306 -10.98 12.82 13.35
CA VAL A 306 -11.32 11.54 13.95
C VAL A 306 -10.18 11.00 14.80
N VAL A 307 -8.95 10.99 14.30
CA VAL A 307 -7.78 10.53 15.07
C VAL A 307 -7.65 11.33 16.37
N ARG A 308 -7.81 12.67 16.34
CA ARG A 308 -7.76 13.52 17.54
C ARG A 308 -8.85 13.17 18.55
N ARG A 309 -10.09 12.97 18.10
CA ARG A 309 -11.20 12.58 19.00
C ARG A 309 -10.94 11.23 19.67
N VAL A 310 -10.45 10.25 18.92
CA VAL A 310 -10.11 8.93 19.47
C VAL A 310 -8.98 9.05 20.50
N LEU A 311 -7.95 9.84 20.21
CA LEU A 311 -6.87 10.12 21.16
C LEU A 311 -7.37 10.81 22.43
N GLU A 312 -8.20 11.86 22.31
CA GLU A 312 -8.80 12.56 23.44
C GLU A 312 -9.60 11.59 24.32
N GLN A 313 -10.48 10.78 23.72
CA GLN A 313 -11.27 9.79 24.45
C GLN A 313 -10.39 8.72 25.11
N ALA A 314 -9.37 8.22 24.42
CA ALA A 314 -8.45 7.23 24.96
C ALA A 314 -7.64 7.78 26.14
N LEU A 315 -7.25 9.05 26.10
CA LEU A 315 -6.51 9.71 27.19
C LEU A 315 -7.43 10.09 28.36
N GLU A 316 -8.72 10.36 28.11
CA GLU A 316 -9.74 10.65 29.13
C GLU A 316 -10.36 9.40 29.79
N MET A 317 -10.30 8.23 29.14
CA MET A 317 -10.83 6.95 29.65
C MET A 317 -10.45 6.58 31.12
N PRO A 318 -9.23 6.83 31.64
CA PRO A 318 -8.95 6.59 33.06
C PRO A 318 -9.77 7.47 34.01
N VAL A 319 -10.23 8.66 33.59
CA VAL A 319 -11.08 9.56 34.40
C VAL A 319 -12.56 9.18 34.34
N ARG A 320 -13.00 8.58 33.22
CA ARG A 320 -14.40 8.21 32.98
C ARG A 320 -14.82 6.90 33.66
N ARG A 321 -13.90 5.95 33.89
CA ARG A 321 -14.23 4.69 34.61
C ARG A 321 -14.64 4.92 36.07
N ASP A 322 -14.09 5.94 36.73
CA ASP A 322 -14.45 6.29 38.12
C ASP A 322 -15.79 7.04 38.23
N LEU A 323 -16.37 7.53 37.12
CA LEU A 323 -17.62 8.30 37.08
C LEU A 323 -18.80 7.56 36.43
N LEU A 324 -18.56 6.41 35.78
CA LEU A 324 -19.53 5.73 34.92
C LEU A 324 -20.17 4.46 35.50
N GLU A 325 -19.99 4.15 36.79
CA GLU A 325 -20.90 3.21 37.48
C GLU A 325 -22.36 3.72 37.54
N GLY A 326 -22.63 4.96 37.11
CA GLY A 326 -23.96 5.58 37.20
C GLY A 326 -24.60 6.15 35.92
N ALA A 327 -23.98 6.15 34.74
CA ALA A 327 -24.57 6.89 33.61
C ALA A 327 -24.28 6.35 32.20
N GLY A 328 -25.20 5.56 31.67
CA GLY A 328 -25.50 5.51 30.24
C GLY A 328 -24.53 4.71 29.37
N HIS A 329 -25.04 3.65 28.78
CA HIS A 329 -24.41 2.84 27.74
C HIS A 329 -23.88 3.74 26.59
N TRP A 330 -22.57 3.97 26.53
CA TRP A 330 -21.91 4.58 25.38
C TRP A 330 -21.66 3.48 24.34
N ASN A 331 -22.45 3.44 23.26
CA ASN A 331 -22.46 2.32 22.33
C ASN A 331 -21.23 2.35 21.39
N VAL A 332 -20.21 1.54 21.69
CA VAL A 332 -18.98 1.37 20.90
C VAL A 332 -19.28 0.89 19.48
N GLU A 333 -20.32 0.09 19.28
CA GLU A 333 -20.76 -0.43 17.98
C GLU A 333 -21.10 0.67 16.96
N ASN A 334 -21.73 1.78 17.39
CA ASN A 334 -22.03 2.90 16.49
C ASN A 334 -20.74 3.61 16.03
N TRP A 335 -19.72 3.66 16.89
CA TRP A 335 -18.41 4.21 16.54
C TRP A 335 -17.63 3.27 15.63
N GLU A 336 -17.71 1.95 15.84
CA GLU A 336 -17.09 1.00 14.94
C GLU A 336 -17.61 1.18 13.51
N MET A 337 -18.92 1.33 13.34
CA MET A 337 -19.55 1.57 12.04
C MET A 337 -19.21 2.95 11.45
N ASP A 338 -19.20 4.02 12.27
CA ASP A 338 -18.83 5.37 11.82
C ASP A 338 -17.35 5.46 11.44
N LEU A 339 -16.43 4.85 12.20
CA LEU A 339 -15.01 4.81 11.89
C LEU A 339 -14.76 3.95 10.66
N ASN A 340 -15.50 2.85 10.52
CA ASN A 340 -15.42 2.01 9.34
C ASN A 340 -15.93 2.72 8.07
N SER A 341 -16.99 3.51 8.17
CA SER A 341 -17.43 4.36 7.07
C SER A 341 -16.42 5.49 6.78
N PHE A 342 -15.90 6.14 7.83
CA PHE A 342 -15.14 7.37 7.72
C PHE A 342 -13.70 7.21 7.22
N PHE A 343 -12.99 6.16 7.65
CA PHE A 343 -11.66 5.85 7.15
C PHE A 343 -11.69 4.90 5.94
N SER A 344 -12.89 4.61 5.40
CA SER A 344 -13.08 3.61 4.36
C SER A 344 -12.60 2.21 4.82
N PHE A 345 -12.99 1.82 6.04
CA PHE A 345 -12.76 0.47 6.60
C PHE A 345 -13.67 -0.65 6.15
N ASP A 346 -14.66 -0.31 5.36
CA ASP A 346 -15.22 -1.25 4.44
C ASP A 346 -14.44 -1.09 3.15
N LEU A 347 -13.57 -2.07 2.82
CA LEU A 347 -12.61 -2.05 1.71
C LEU A 347 -13.14 -1.48 0.36
N LEU A 348 -14.47 -1.38 0.19
CA LEU A 348 -15.21 -0.96 -1.00
C LEU A 348 -16.34 0.05 -0.73
N ASP A 349 -16.52 0.62 0.46
CA ASP A 349 -17.53 1.69 0.67
C ASP A 349 -17.04 3.07 0.24
N THR A 350 -15.85 3.14 -0.36
CA THR A 350 -15.37 4.26 -1.19
C THR A 350 -16.06 4.30 -2.57
N PHE A 351 -16.72 3.22 -2.96
CA PHE A 351 -17.49 3.12 -4.19
C PHE A 351 -18.94 3.52 -3.87
N ASP A 352 -19.24 4.82 -3.81
CA ASP A 352 -20.59 5.35 -3.49
C ASP A 352 -21.75 4.70 -4.29
N TRP A 353 -21.44 4.09 -5.43
CA TRP A 353 -22.34 3.43 -6.38
C TRP A 353 -22.60 1.93 -6.08
N LEU A 354 -21.96 1.34 -5.07
CA LEU A 354 -22.23 -0.02 -4.59
C LEU A 354 -23.23 -0.04 -3.40
N ARG A 355 -23.70 1.13 -2.93
CA ARG A 355 -24.69 1.21 -1.85
C ARG A 355 -26.10 0.91 -2.38
N PRO A 356 -26.91 0.08 -1.68
CA PRO A 356 -28.33 0.02 -1.93
C PRO A 356 -28.97 1.38 -1.61
N GLU A 357 -29.93 1.82 -2.43
CA GLU A 357 -30.73 3.04 -2.19
C GLU A 357 -31.55 2.99 -0.89
#